data_AF-A0A9N9I6A1-F1
#
_entry.id   AF-A0A9N9I6A1-F1
#
_cell.length_a   1.000
_cell.length_b   1.000
_cell.length_c   1.000
_cell.angle_alpha   90.00
_cell.angle_beta   90.00
_cell.angle_gamma   90.00
#
_symmetry.space_group_name_H-M   'P 1'
#
loop_
_entity.id
_entity.type
_entity.pdbx_description
1 polymer ?
#
loop_
_entity_poly.entity_id
_entity_poly.type
_entity_poly.pdbx_seq_one_letter_code
_entity_poly.pdbx_strand_id
1 'polypeptide(L)'
;LGVLAAHPKLLHKVVPKWTAQDWCHSTDPGKQLGVYNFRDTERHPGIFRFRFYRFGEWIEVVVDDYLPTKNRRLIYAHSKNPKEMWCSLLEKAYAKLCKCYEALEGGSSSDALVDLTGAVPETIQLHPDDDEDNILQKMGEKKFVAMIQGAIKERSLVSCSVDVLEDEVQQERLPNGLVVGHAYGITNIQVLKIGALFKKNEVILIRLHNPWGEVEWNGPWSDKSPEWQNVSKSKRKQLGAMFRGEWSIENETAGGCINHAETFYQNPQYSVKIQKPTIIIVSLMQQDDYAEIGAEKITIGFIILKVELNRKYRIHKPTYEIAGRVTYINSREVTQRISLNPGHYILIPSAYNADDE
;
A
#
# COMPACT_ATOMS: atom_id res chain seq x y z
N LEU A 1 2.87 0.85 11.18
CA LEU A 1 2.89 -0.33 10.28
C LEU A 1 2.17 -0.10 8.94
N GLY A 2 0.86 0.21 8.92
CA GLY A 2 0.09 0.29 7.67
C GLY A 2 0.64 1.26 6.61
N VAL A 3 1.16 2.42 7.03
CA VAL A 3 1.79 3.39 6.11
C VAL A 3 3.19 2.98 5.67
N LEU A 4 3.91 2.18 6.46
CA LEU A 4 5.28 1.73 6.13
C LEU A 4 5.27 0.78 4.92
N ALA A 5 4.29 -0.12 4.87
CA ALA A 5 4.13 -1.11 3.80
C ALA A 5 3.98 -0.45 2.41
N ALA A 6 3.40 0.76 2.35
CA ALA A 6 3.22 1.51 1.11
C ALA A 6 4.53 2.14 0.57
N HIS A 7 5.65 2.06 1.30
CA HIS A 7 6.92 2.68 0.93
C HIS A 7 8.07 1.64 0.91
N PRO A 8 8.27 0.90 -0.20
CA PRO A 8 9.22 -0.22 -0.26
C PRO A 8 10.64 0.14 0.13
N LYS A 9 11.16 1.29 -0.32
CA LYS A 9 12.52 1.73 0.03
C LYS A 9 12.69 1.97 1.53
N LEU A 10 11.64 2.46 2.18
CA LEU A 10 11.64 2.70 3.61
C LEU A 10 11.48 1.37 4.37
N LEU A 11 10.56 0.52 3.92
CA LEU A 11 10.40 -0.83 4.44
C LEU A 11 11.71 -1.62 4.38
N HIS A 12 12.49 -1.50 3.30
CA HIS A 12 13.82 -2.11 3.19
C HIS A 12 14.87 -1.53 4.15
N LYS A 13 14.72 -0.28 4.60
CA LYS A 13 15.59 0.29 5.64
C LYS A 13 15.26 -0.32 7.00
N VAL A 14 13.97 -0.43 7.31
CA VAL A 14 13.46 -0.96 8.59
C VAL A 14 13.58 -2.49 8.67
N VAL A 15 13.38 -3.19 7.56
CA VAL A 15 13.45 -4.65 7.42
C VAL A 15 14.55 -5.00 6.40
N PRO A 16 15.83 -4.96 6.81
CA PRO A 16 16.96 -5.06 5.89
C PRO A 16 17.11 -6.47 5.31
N LYS A 17 17.12 -6.57 3.98
CA LYS A 17 17.20 -7.84 3.23
C LYS A 17 16.15 -8.84 3.74
N TRP A 18 14.87 -8.44 3.77
CA TRP A 18 13.77 -9.27 4.26
C TRP A 18 13.74 -10.67 3.60
N THR A 19 14.04 -10.74 2.30
CA THR A 19 14.15 -12.00 1.55
C THR A 19 15.22 -12.93 2.05
N ALA A 20 16.21 -12.46 2.84
CA ALA A 20 17.27 -13.29 3.43
C ALA A 20 16.98 -13.61 4.92
N GLN A 21 15.83 -13.18 5.43
CA GLN A 21 15.32 -13.50 6.77
C GLN A 21 14.00 -14.29 6.76
N ASP A 22 13.31 -14.38 5.63
CA ASP A 22 12.13 -15.21 5.41
C ASP A 22 12.35 -16.70 5.76
N TRP A 23 11.29 -17.45 6.02
CA TRP A 23 11.45 -18.89 6.25
C TRP A 23 11.73 -19.68 4.94
N CYS A 24 11.52 -19.07 3.76
CA CYS A 24 11.52 -19.72 2.44
C CYS A 24 12.66 -19.27 1.48
N HIS A 25 13.94 -19.42 1.86
CA HIS A 25 15.11 -18.85 1.13
C HIS A 25 15.60 -19.53 -0.17
N SER A 26 14.99 -20.61 -0.64
CA SER A 26 15.54 -21.40 -1.76
C SER A 26 14.86 -21.07 -3.09
N THR A 27 15.64 -20.76 -4.13
CA THR A 27 15.20 -20.56 -5.53
C THR A 27 15.59 -21.75 -6.44
N ASP A 28 15.90 -22.91 -5.85
CA ASP A 28 16.34 -24.12 -6.56
C ASP A 28 15.17 -25.14 -6.57
N PRO A 29 14.52 -25.40 -7.71
CA PRO A 29 13.31 -26.22 -7.78
C PRO A 29 13.51 -27.70 -7.37
N GLY A 30 14.77 -28.14 -7.20
CA GLY A 30 15.12 -29.48 -6.71
C GLY A 30 15.55 -29.56 -5.24
N LYS A 31 15.60 -28.45 -4.49
CA LYS A 31 16.01 -28.45 -3.08
C LYS A 31 14.88 -27.99 -2.16
N GLN A 32 14.44 -28.90 -1.29
CA GLN A 32 13.54 -28.58 -0.18
C GLN A 32 14.12 -27.48 0.71
N LEU A 33 13.21 -26.67 1.28
CA LEU A 33 13.50 -25.57 2.19
C LEU A 33 14.50 -25.96 3.28
N GLY A 34 15.45 -25.06 3.53
CA GLY A 34 16.42 -25.19 4.60
C GLY A 34 17.81 -25.53 4.09
N VAL A 35 18.57 -24.49 3.74
CA VAL A 35 20.03 -24.50 3.86
C VAL A 35 20.50 -23.13 4.37
N TYR A 36 20.45 -22.95 5.69
CA TYR A 36 21.54 -22.24 6.34
C TYR A 36 22.04 -23.09 7.48
N ASN A 37 23.35 -23.22 7.55
CA ASN A 37 24.02 -23.97 8.58
C ASN A 37 24.68 -23.06 9.60
N PHE A 38 24.73 -23.46 10.88
CA PHE A 38 26.00 -23.29 11.60
C PHE A 38 26.80 -24.60 11.65
N ARG A 39 26.19 -25.79 11.86
CA ARG A 39 26.71 -27.13 11.41
C ARG A 39 25.69 -28.27 11.06
N ASP A 40 24.35 -28.19 11.26
CA ASP A 40 23.39 -28.83 10.32
C ASP A 40 22.22 -27.95 9.75
N THR A 41 21.75 -28.20 8.51
CA THR A 41 21.24 -27.20 7.52
C THR A 41 19.72 -27.00 7.28
N GLU A 42 18.78 -27.79 7.78
CA GLU A 42 17.41 -27.88 7.19
C GLU A 42 16.28 -27.00 7.80
N ARG A 43 16.56 -26.08 8.74
CA ARG A 43 15.52 -25.19 9.31
C ARG A 43 15.96 -23.74 9.35
N HIS A 44 15.00 -22.84 9.11
CA HIS A 44 15.19 -21.41 9.34
C HIS A 44 15.60 -21.20 10.82
N PRO A 45 16.64 -20.39 11.11
CA PRO A 45 17.18 -20.21 12.46
C PRO A 45 16.23 -19.49 13.44
N GLY A 46 15.03 -19.09 12.99
CA GLY A 46 14.02 -18.42 13.82
C GLY A 46 14.44 -17.03 14.30
N ILE A 47 15.40 -16.38 13.64
CA ILE A 47 15.97 -15.10 14.04
C ILE A 47 15.74 -14.02 12.97
N PHE A 48 15.31 -12.84 13.42
CA PHE A 48 14.91 -11.72 12.58
C PHE A 48 15.55 -10.43 13.07
N ARG A 49 15.94 -9.56 12.14
CA ARG A 49 16.54 -8.25 12.37
C ARG A 49 15.68 -7.14 11.79
N PHE A 50 15.57 -6.08 12.57
CA PHE A 50 14.86 -4.84 12.26
C PHE A 50 15.77 -3.66 12.57
N ARG A 51 15.49 -2.50 11.97
CA ARG A 51 16.22 -1.26 12.23
C ARG A 51 15.25 -0.15 12.57
N PHE A 52 15.55 0.53 13.66
CA PHE A 52 14.79 1.69 14.12
C PHE A 52 15.74 2.87 14.27
N TYR A 53 15.27 4.04 13.89
CA TYR A 53 15.99 5.28 14.10
C TYR A 53 15.80 5.75 15.54
N ARG A 54 16.88 6.04 16.26
CA ARG A 54 16.85 6.57 17.62
C ARG A 54 17.90 7.65 17.74
N PHE A 55 17.47 8.85 18.11
CA PHE A 55 18.36 9.97 18.48
C PHE A 55 19.49 10.26 17.49
N GLY A 56 19.23 10.16 16.18
CA GLY A 56 20.25 10.44 15.15
C GLY A 56 20.78 9.21 14.42
N GLU A 57 20.58 8.01 14.95
CA GLU A 57 21.25 6.81 14.47
C GLU A 57 20.28 5.65 14.23
N TRP A 58 20.63 4.76 13.29
CA TRP A 58 19.86 3.54 13.05
C TRP A 58 20.38 2.42 13.95
N ILE A 59 19.53 1.98 14.88
CA ILE A 59 19.80 0.88 15.79
C ILE A 59 19.21 -0.41 15.21
N GLU A 60 20.01 -1.47 15.18
CA GLU A 60 19.57 -2.81 14.78
C GLU A 60 19.04 -3.58 16.00
N VAL A 61 17.85 -4.15 15.86
CA VAL A 61 17.19 -4.96 16.90
C VAL A 61 16.92 -6.35 16.34
N VAL A 62 17.39 -7.35 17.07
CA VAL A 62 17.24 -8.77 16.71
C VAL A 62 16.25 -9.45 17.64
N VAL A 63 15.32 -10.23 17.09
CA VAL A 63 14.29 -10.97 17.82
C VAL A 63 14.17 -12.40 17.28
N ASP A 64 13.78 -13.32 18.15
CA ASP A 64 13.33 -14.65 17.76
C ASP A 64 11.85 -14.62 17.25
N ASP A 65 11.33 -15.76 16.79
CA ASP A 65 9.97 -15.91 16.26
C ASP A 65 8.88 -16.30 17.29
N TYR A 66 9.18 -16.33 18.58
CA TYR A 66 8.15 -16.57 19.60
C TYR A 66 7.23 -15.34 19.73
N LEU A 67 5.97 -15.48 19.33
CA LEU A 67 4.98 -14.40 19.40
C LEU A 67 3.95 -14.67 20.50
N PRO A 68 3.46 -13.64 21.22
CA PRO A 68 2.40 -13.79 22.19
C PRO A 68 1.10 -14.29 21.54
N THR A 69 0.53 -15.35 22.11
CA THR A 69 -0.74 -15.92 21.63
C THR A 69 -1.71 -16.23 22.78
N LYS A 70 -3.00 -16.16 22.48
CA LYS A 70 -4.09 -16.62 23.34
C LYS A 70 -4.99 -17.51 22.49
N ASN A 71 -5.26 -18.72 22.96
CA ASN A 71 -6.02 -19.74 22.19
C ASN A 71 -5.45 -19.96 20.78
N ARG A 72 -4.11 -19.97 20.66
CA ARG A 72 -3.37 -20.10 19.39
C ARG A 72 -3.62 -18.99 18.36
N ARG A 73 -4.14 -17.84 18.80
CA ARG A 73 -4.27 -16.64 17.97
C ARG A 73 -3.33 -15.57 18.48
N LEU A 74 -2.70 -14.84 17.56
CA LEU A 74 -1.89 -13.67 17.88
C LEU A 74 -2.77 -12.63 18.58
N ILE A 75 -2.25 -12.01 19.64
CA ILE A 75 -2.99 -11.02 20.44
C ILE A 75 -2.56 -9.57 20.18
N TYR A 76 -1.47 -9.37 19.43
CA TYR A 76 -1.00 -8.05 19.01
C TYR A 76 -1.07 -7.91 17.48
N ALA A 77 -0.30 -7.02 16.87
CA ALA A 77 -0.32 -6.77 15.43
C ALA A 77 -0.12 -8.06 14.64
N HIS A 78 -1.00 -8.29 13.68
CA HIS A 78 -0.94 -9.44 12.78
C HIS A 78 -1.53 -9.06 11.43
N SER A 79 -1.10 -9.75 10.39
CA SER A 79 -1.70 -9.62 9.07
C SER A 79 -2.97 -10.46 8.99
N LYS A 80 -3.92 -10.00 8.17
CA LYS A 80 -5.02 -10.87 7.70
C LYS A 80 -4.51 -12.12 6.99
N ASN A 81 -3.34 -12.02 6.37
CA ASN A 81 -2.68 -13.16 5.78
C ASN A 81 -1.88 -13.90 6.88
N PRO A 82 -2.26 -15.13 7.27
CA PRO A 82 -1.55 -15.88 8.30
C PRO A 82 -0.12 -16.29 7.90
N LYS A 83 0.23 -16.18 6.61
CA LYS A 83 1.60 -16.40 6.11
C LYS A 83 2.49 -15.15 6.22
N GLU A 84 1.94 -14.00 6.62
CA GLU A 84 2.68 -12.73 6.68
C GLU A 84 2.96 -12.32 8.13
N MET A 85 4.14 -12.68 8.63
CA MET A 85 4.52 -12.49 10.04
C MET A 85 5.39 -11.25 10.29
N TRP A 86 5.82 -10.54 9.25
CA TRP A 86 6.77 -9.42 9.41
C TRP A 86 6.20 -8.30 10.29
N CYS A 87 4.89 -8.06 10.24
CA CYS A 87 4.25 -7.02 11.06
C CYS A 87 4.29 -7.37 12.55
N SER A 88 4.00 -8.62 12.90
CA SER A 88 4.07 -9.15 14.27
C SER A 88 5.50 -9.15 14.80
N LEU A 89 6.46 -9.57 13.98
CA LEU A 89 7.87 -9.57 14.35
C LEU A 89 8.45 -8.16 14.48
N LEU A 90 8.04 -7.22 13.60
CA LEU A 90 8.47 -5.83 13.67
C LEU A 90 7.93 -5.16 14.93
N GLU A 91 6.67 -5.40 15.27
CA GLU A 91 6.09 -4.93 16.53
C GLU A 91 6.82 -5.54 17.73
N LYS A 92 7.14 -6.85 17.71
CA LYS A 92 7.95 -7.48 18.75
C LYS A 92 9.32 -6.81 18.91
N ALA A 93 10.01 -6.52 17.81
CA ALA A 93 11.30 -5.85 17.83
C ALA A 93 11.18 -4.42 18.39
N TYR A 94 10.09 -3.72 18.05
CA TYR A 94 9.82 -2.40 18.59
C TYR A 94 9.47 -2.45 20.09
N ALA A 95 8.65 -3.41 20.53
CA ALA A 95 8.36 -3.68 21.94
C ALA A 95 9.65 -3.97 22.71
N LYS A 96 10.57 -4.77 22.16
CA LYS A 96 11.89 -5.04 22.75
C LYS A 96 12.72 -3.76 22.88
N LEU A 97 12.73 -2.91 21.86
CA LEU A 97 13.40 -1.60 21.90
C LEU A 97 12.80 -0.71 23.02
N CYS A 98 11.48 -0.75 23.18
CA CYS A 98 10.72 -0.07 24.22
C CYS A 98 10.63 -0.83 25.56
N LYS A 99 11.41 -1.92 25.72
CA LYS A 99 11.47 -2.84 26.87
C LYS A 99 10.38 -3.92 26.92
N CYS A 100 9.11 -3.61 26.68
CA CYS A 100 8.01 -4.59 26.67
C CYS A 100 6.85 -4.16 25.76
N TYR A 101 5.87 -5.06 25.55
CA TYR A 101 4.66 -4.76 24.75
C TYR A 101 3.76 -3.71 25.43
N GLU A 102 3.61 -3.78 26.75
CA GLU A 102 2.81 -2.81 27.53
C GLU A 102 3.36 -1.38 27.39
N ALA A 103 4.68 -1.22 27.20
CA ALA A 103 5.28 0.09 26.94
C ALA A 103 4.92 0.70 25.57
N LEU A 104 4.22 -0.04 24.71
CA LEU A 104 3.67 0.48 23.45
C LEU A 104 2.27 1.07 23.63
N GLU A 105 1.58 0.77 24.73
CA GLU A 105 0.27 1.34 25.03
C GLU A 105 0.39 2.84 25.30
N GLY A 106 -0.49 3.64 24.68
CA GLY A 106 -0.43 5.11 24.76
C GLY A 106 0.73 5.75 23.99
N GLY A 107 1.48 4.98 23.19
CA GLY A 107 2.57 5.51 22.37
C GLY A 107 2.09 6.51 21.30
N SER A 108 2.86 7.57 21.08
CA SER A 108 2.55 8.54 20.03
C SER A 108 2.84 7.97 18.63
N SER A 109 1.86 8.11 17.73
CA SER A 109 2.07 7.79 16.30
C SER A 109 3.18 8.62 15.67
N SER A 110 3.40 9.86 16.12
CA SER A 110 4.49 10.70 15.63
C SER A 110 5.85 10.09 15.94
N ASP A 111 6.02 9.61 17.17
CA ASP A 111 7.29 9.06 17.65
C ASP A 111 7.60 7.75 16.94
N ALA A 112 6.58 6.90 16.78
CA ALA A 112 6.71 5.68 15.99
C ALA A 112 7.07 5.98 14.53
N LEU A 113 6.53 7.05 13.93
CA LEU A 113 6.91 7.44 12.56
C LEU A 113 8.37 7.93 12.50
N VAL A 114 8.83 8.71 13.47
CA VAL A 114 10.25 9.10 13.57
C VAL A 114 11.13 7.86 13.68
N ASP A 115 10.80 6.95 14.58
CA ASP A 115 11.58 5.73 14.79
C ASP A 115 11.61 4.80 13.57
N LEU A 116 10.59 4.86 12.71
CA LEU A 116 10.56 4.10 11.46
C LEU A 116 11.22 4.82 10.27
N THR A 117 11.46 6.13 10.35
CA THR A 117 11.85 6.96 9.19
C THR A 117 13.15 7.73 9.35
N GLY A 118 13.47 8.15 10.56
CA GLY A 118 14.43 9.23 10.84
C GLY A 118 14.01 10.61 10.32
N ALA A 119 12.74 10.78 9.97
CA ALA A 119 12.19 12.06 9.52
C ALA A 119 11.79 12.95 10.70
N VAL A 120 11.42 14.19 10.39
CA VAL A 120 10.88 15.16 11.36
C VAL A 120 9.36 14.98 11.42
N PRO A 121 8.76 14.85 12.62
CA PRO A 121 7.32 14.77 12.76
C PRO A 121 6.70 16.17 12.74
N GLU A 122 5.47 16.25 12.21
CA GLU A 122 4.58 17.39 12.39
C GLU A 122 3.22 16.84 12.82
N THR A 123 2.71 17.33 13.95
CA THR A 123 1.43 16.90 14.51
C THR A 123 0.42 18.02 14.39
N ILE A 124 -0.76 17.70 13.88
CA ILE A 124 -1.85 18.64 13.67
C ILE A 124 -3.02 18.19 14.53
N GLN A 125 -3.41 19.00 15.51
CA GLN A 125 -4.59 18.74 16.31
C GLN A 125 -5.85 19.20 15.55
N LEU A 126 -6.86 18.32 15.54
CA LEU A 126 -8.14 18.54 14.89
C LEU A 126 -9.25 18.60 15.96
N HIS A 127 -9.06 19.39 17.02
CA HIS A 127 -10.08 19.50 18.07
C HIS A 127 -11.20 20.44 17.60
N PRO A 128 -12.48 20.02 17.66
CA PRO A 128 -13.60 20.84 17.24
C PRO A 128 -13.80 22.08 18.13
N ASP A 129 -13.44 22.00 19.42
CA ASP A 129 -13.68 23.07 20.41
C ASP A 129 -12.46 23.96 20.70
N ASP A 130 -11.30 23.74 20.06
CA ASP A 130 -10.13 24.63 20.19
C ASP A 130 -10.25 25.82 19.22
N ASP A 131 -11.16 26.75 19.50
CA ASP A 131 -11.41 27.92 18.64
C ASP A 131 -10.16 28.79 18.41
N GLU A 132 -9.24 28.84 19.37
CA GLU A 132 -8.01 29.65 19.24
C GLU A 132 -6.92 28.99 18.38
N ASP A 133 -6.93 27.66 18.18
CA ASP A 133 -5.88 26.91 17.47
C ASP A 133 -6.37 25.92 16.40
N ASN A 134 -7.66 25.94 16.08
CA ASN A 134 -8.22 25.13 15.00
C ASN A 134 -7.59 25.48 13.64
N ILE A 135 -6.66 24.63 13.21
CA ILE A 135 -5.89 24.82 11.99
C ILE A 135 -6.78 24.85 10.74
N LEU A 136 -7.92 24.15 10.74
CA LEU A 136 -8.86 24.15 9.63
C LEU A 136 -9.56 25.50 9.52
N GLN A 137 -9.91 26.15 10.63
CA GLN A 137 -10.45 27.50 10.64
C GLN A 137 -9.39 28.53 10.19
N LYS A 138 -8.16 28.44 10.73
CA LYS A 138 -7.06 29.38 10.41
C LYS A 138 -6.57 29.28 8.96
N MET A 139 -6.36 28.07 8.46
CA MET A 139 -5.80 27.83 7.12
C MET A 139 -6.87 27.72 6.04
N GLY A 140 -8.08 27.28 6.41
CA GLY A 140 -9.17 26.92 5.51
C GLY A 140 -8.99 25.53 4.90
N GLU A 141 -10.11 24.82 4.73
CA GLU A 141 -10.17 23.43 4.21
C GLU A 141 -9.36 23.23 2.92
N LYS A 142 -9.40 24.19 1.99
CA LYS A 142 -8.67 24.11 0.71
C LYS A 142 -7.16 24.06 0.90
N LYS A 143 -6.61 24.85 1.84
CA LYS A 143 -5.17 24.83 2.12
C LYS A 143 -4.79 23.56 2.88
N PHE A 144 -5.64 23.10 3.78
CA PHE A 144 -5.45 21.82 4.47
C PHE A 144 -5.34 20.66 3.48
N VAL A 145 -6.29 20.57 2.54
CA VAL A 145 -6.24 19.56 1.48
C VAL A 145 -4.96 19.68 0.66
N ALA A 146 -4.59 20.90 0.24
CA ALA A 146 -3.37 21.11 -0.54
C ALA A 146 -2.09 20.71 0.22
N MET A 147 -2.04 20.96 1.53
CA MET A 147 -0.94 20.56 2.41
C MET A 147 -0.82 19.04 2.49
N ILE A 148 -1.91 18.32 2.79
CA ILE A 148 -1.89 16.84 2.84
C ILE A 148 -1.56 16.24 1.46
N GLN A 149 -2.10 16.82 0.37
CA GLN A 149 -1.73 16.41 -0.99
C GLN A 149 -0.25 16.63 -1.28
N GLY A 150 0.31 17.76 -0.84
CA GLY A 150 1.74 18.06 -0.93
C GLY A 150 2.57 17.04 -0.17
N ALA A 151 2.21 16.75 1.08
CA ALA A 151 2.89 15.75 1.93
C ALA A 151 2.90 14.37 1.25
N ILE A 152 1.75 13.88 0.79
CA ILE A 152 1.65 12.57 0.10
C ILE A 152 2.46 12.58 -1.21
N LYS A 153 2.43 13.68 -1.98
CA LYS A 153 3.21 13.83 -3.23
C LYS A 153 4.71 13.72 -2.97
N GLU A 154 5.18 14.40 -1.93
CA GLU A 154 6.58 14.40 -1.48
C GLU A 154 6.96 13.14 -0.66
N ARG A 155 6.04 12.17 -0.55
CA ARG A 155 6.23 10.85 0.10
C ARG A 155 6.36 10.91 1.62
N SER A 156 5.84 11.96 2.25
CA SER A 156 5.64 11.97 3.70
C SER A 156 4.66 10.87 4.11
N LEU A 157 4.91 10.24 5.25
CA LEU A 157 3.96 9.34 5.89
C LEU A 157 2.95 10.20 6.66
N VAL A 158 1.67 9.95 6.45
CA VAL A 158 0.60 10.68 7.12
C VAL A 158 -0.28 9.69 7.88
N SER A 159 -0.50 9.94 9.16
CA SER A 159 -1.39 9.15 10.01
C SER A 159 -2.36 10.05 10.77
N CYS A 160 -3.47 9.49 11.20
CA CYS A 160 -4.42 10.13 12.10
C CYS A 160 -4.95 9.11 13.11
N SER A 161 -5.46 9.59 14.24
CA SER A 161 -6.11 8.80 15.27
C SER A 161 -7.34 9.52 15.79
N VAL A 162 -8.19 8.79 16.49
CA VAL A 162 -9.26 9.35 17.31
C VAL A 162 -8.81 9.23 18.76
N ASP A 163 -8.77 10.34 19.49
CA ASP A 163 -8.35 10.35 20.89
C ASP A 163 -9.40 9.68 21.77
N VAL A 164 -8.94 8.98 22.82
CA VAL A 164 -9.82 8.39 23.83
C VAL A 164 -10.21 9.51 24.81
N LEU A 165 -11.49 9.90 24.81
CA LEU A 165 -12.01 10.80 25.84
C LEU A 165 -12.15 10.01 27.16
N GLU A 166 -11.73 10.61 28.28
CA GLU A 166 -11.56 9.95 29.59
C GLU A 166 -12.83 9.23 30.11
N ASP A 167 -14.02 9.58 29.60
CA ASP A 167 -15.31 9.01 30.03
C ASP A 167 -15.86 7.88 29.13
N GLU A 168 -15.22 7.55 27.99
CA GLU A 168 -15.70 6.52 27.03
C GLU A 168 -14.92 5.18 27.10
N VAL A 169 -14.56 4.75 28.31
CA VAL A 169 -13.70 3.56 28.59
C VAL A 169 -14.30 2.21 28.12
N GLN A 170 -15.46 2.17 27.46
CA GLN A 170 -16.13 0.91 27.11
C GLN A 170 -16.20 0.58 25.62
N GLN A 171 -15.95 1.52 24.71
CA GLN A 171 -16.06 1.24 23.27
C GLN A 171 -14.73 1.45 22.55
N GLU A 172 -13.96 0.36 22.38
CA GLU A 172 -12.84 0.32 21.44
C GLU A 172 -13.29 0.67 20.00
N ARG A 173 -14.58 0.48 19.68
CA ARG A 173 -15.14 0.67 18.34
C ARG A 173 -16.40 1.53 18.35
N LEU A 174 -16.40 2.59 17.56
CA LEU A 174 -17.53 3.47 17.31
C LEU A 174 -18.58 2.82 16.40
N PRO A 175 -19.87 3.24 16.47
CA PRO A 175 -20.95 2.70 15.62
C PRO A 175 -20.68 2.80 14.11
N ASN A 176 -19.89 3.79 13.70
CA ASN A 176 -19.51 4.03 12.31
C ASN A 176 -18.35 3.14 11.81
N GLY A 177 -17.82 2.26 12.68
CA GLY A 177 -16.75 1.33 12.38
C GLY A 177 -15.34 1.83 12.69
N LEU A 178 -15.15 3.09 13.08
CA LEU A 178 -13.83 3.57 13.52
C LEU A 178 -13.48 3.01 14.91
N VAL A 179 -12.19 2.89 15.17
CA VAL A 179 -11.61 2.39 16.41
C VAL A 179 -10.96 3.56 17.12
N VAL A 180 -11.31 3.76 18.39
CA VAL A 180 -10.78 4.85 19.22
C VAL A 180 -9.41 4.44 19.77
N GLY A 181 -8.49 5.40 19.95
CA GLY A 181 -7.13 5.11 20.40
C GLY A 181 -6.28 4.35 19.37
N HIS A 182 -6.72 4.30 18.12
CA HIS A 182 -6.07 3.56 17.04
C HIS A 182 -5.56 4.45 15.92
N ALA A 183 -4.40 4.09 15.37
CA ALA A 183 -3.75 4.84 14.30
C ALA A 183 -4.16 4.34 12.92
N TYR A 184 -4.70 5.24 12.11
CA TYR A 184 -5.04 5.04 10.70
C TYR A 184 -4.00 5.70 9.80
N GLY A 185 -3.65 5.03 8.70
CA GLY A 185 -2.83 5.63 7.65
C GLY A 185 -3.67 6.47 6.69
N ILE A 186 -3.28 7.71 6.42
CA ILE A 186 -3.88 8.51 5.35
C ILE A 186 -3.14 8.21 4.05
N THR A 187 -3.82 7.55 3.11
CA THR A 187 -3.20 7.11 1.85
C THR A 187 -3.57 7.99 0.66
N ASN A 188 -4.62 8.80 0.77
CA ASN A 188 -5.03 9.75 -0.26
C ASN A 188 -6.02 10.79 0.30
N ILE A 189 -6.08 11.95 -0.35
CA ILE A 189 -7.11 12.96 -0.12
C ILE A 189 -7.49 13.62 -1.45
N GLN A 190 -8.79 13.70 -1.74
CA GLN A 190 -9.29 14.27 -2.99
C GLN A 190 -10.55 15.10 -2.80
N VAL A 191 -10.64 16.19 -3.56
CA VAL A 191 -11.88 16.98 -3.69
C VAL A 191 -12.71 16.43 -4.85
N LEU A 192 -13.93 16.01 -4.56
CA LEU A 192 -14.94 15.62 -5.53
C LEU A 192 -15.90 16.76 -5.80
N LYS A 193 -16.14 17.03 -7.08
CA LYS A 193 -17.23 17.89 -7.51
C LYS A 193 -18.41 17.00 -7.90
N ILE A 194 -19.50 17.12 -7.16
CA ILE A 194 -20.68 16.26 -7.25
C ILE A 194 -21.89 17.13 -7.58
N GLY A 195 -22.78 16.64 -8.45
CA GLY A 195 -24.00 17.34 -8.86
C GLY A 195 -24.01 17.78 -10.34
N ALA A 196 -25.19 18.21 -10.80
CA ALA A 196 -25.42 18.64 -12.18
C ALA A 196 -24.77 20.01 -12.48
N LEU A 197 -24.70 20.40 -13.77
CA LEU A 197 -24.00 21.60 -14.27
C LEU A 197 -24.22 22.89 -13.43
N PHE A 198 -25.38 23.03 -12.77
CA PHE A 198 -25.83 24.25 -12.08
C PHE A 198 -25.89 24.15 -10.54
N LYS A 199 -25.59 22.99 -9.93
CA LYS A 199 -25.40 22.84 -8.47
C LYS A 199 -24.21 21.91 -8.23
N LYS A 200 -23.02 22.51 -8.17
CA LYS A 200 -21.77 21.81 -7.86
C LYS A 200 -21.54 21.86 -6.35
N ASN A 201 -21.71 20.74 -5.68
CA ASN A 201 -21.22 20.57 -4.33
C ASN A 201 -19.81 20.02 -4.38
N GLU A 202 -18.91 20.57 -3.57
CA GLU A 202 -17.57 20.02 -3.38
C GLU A 202 -17.59 19.16 -2.11
N VAL A 203 -17.06 17.94 -2.20
CA VAL A 203 -16.93 17.01 -1.08
C VAL A 203 -15.46 16.63 -0.98
N ILE A 204 -14.87 16.76 0.20
CA ILE A 204 -13.50 16.32 0.47
C ILE A 204 -13.58 14.87 0.93
N LEU A 205 -12.85 13.98 0.27
CA LEU A 205 -12.71 12.58 0.65
C LEU A 205 -11.29 12.33 1.14
N ILE A 206 -11.17 11.72 2.31
CA ILE A 206 -9.92 11.23 2.88
C ILE A 206 -9.98 9.70 2.86
N ARG A 207 -8.94 9.04 2.32
CA ARG A 207 -8.83 7.58 2.29
C ARG A 207 -7.97 7.09 3.43
N LEU A 208 -8.62 6.50 4.41
CA LEU A 208 -7.99 5.87 5.57
C LEU A 208 -7.64 4.41 5.28
N HIS A 209 -6.56 3.94 5.88
CA HIS A 209 -6.12 2.55 5.85
C HIS A 209 -5.99 2.05 7.29
N ASN A 210 -6.80 1.05 7.64
CA ASN A 210 -6.72 0.36 8.93
C ASN A 210 -5.62 -0.72 8.88
N PRO A 211 -4.54 -0.63 9.67
CA PRO A 211 -3.48 -1.64 9.69
C PRO A 211 -3.93 -3.05 10.09
N TRP A 212 -4.98 -3.19 10.90
CA TRP A 212 -5.52 -4.51 11.28
C TRP A 212 -6.33 -5.15 10.15
N GLY A 213 -6.84 -4.34 9.23
CA GLY A 213 -7.70 -4.75 8.13
C GLY A 213 -9.08 -5.26 8.55
N GLU A 214 -9.32 -5.71 9.77
CA GLU A 214 -10.56 -6.41 10.13
C GLU A 214 -11.82 -5.54 10.12
N VAL A 215 -11.64 -4.23 10.29
CA VAL A 215 -12.74 -3.28 10.47
C VAL A 215 -12.59 -2.09 9.52
N GLU A 216 -13.69 -1.73 8.86
CA GLU A 216 -13.77 -0.62 7.92
C GLU A 216 -14.90 0.35 8.28
N TRP A 217 -14.77 1.57 7.78
CA TRP A 217 -15.79 2.61 7.83
C TRP A 217 -17.08 2.14 7.14
N ASN A 218 -18.21 2.26 7.83
CA ASN A 218 -19.52 1.81 7.33
C ASN A 218 -20.50 2.96 7.00
N GLY A 219 -20.08 4.21 7.17
CA GLY A 219 -20.90 5.39 6.92
C GLY A 219 -20.88 5.87 5.45
N PRO A 220 -21.26 7.14 5.19
CA PRO A 220 -21.20 7.76 3.87
C PRO A 220 -19.84 7.60 3.20
N TRP A 221 -19.82 7.28 1.90
CA TRP A 221 -18.61 7.01 1.11
C TRP A 221 -17.82 5.75 1.48
N SER A 222 -18.37 4.88 2.34
CA SER A 222 -17.90 3.49 2.47
C SER A 222 -18.03 2.73 1.14
N ASP A 223 -17.36 1.59 1.01
CA ASP A 223 -17.30 0.82 -0.23
C ASP A 223 -18.68 0.47 -0.83
N LYS A 224 -19.69 0.30 0.03
CA LYS A 224 -21.07 -0.05 -0.35
C LYS A 224 -22.04 1.13 -0.33
N SER A 225 -21.56 2.35 -0.07
CA SER A 225 -22.44 3.49 0.19
C SER A 225 -23.17 3.98 -1.09
N PRO A 226 -24.45 4.39 -0.96
CA PRO A 226 -25.24 4.87 -2.09
C PRO A 226 -24.74 6.21 -2.65
N GLU A 227 -24.01 7.01 -1.88
CA GLU A 227 -23.43 8.30 -2.29
C GLU A 227 -22.55 8.16 -3.53
N TRP A 228 -21.88 7.01 -3.68
CA TRP A 228 -21.13 6.70 -4.88
C TRP A 228 -21.98 6.83 -6.14
N GLN A 229 -23.28 6.53 -6.12
CA GLN A 229 -24.21 6.64 -7.25
C GLN A 229 -24.14 8.01 -7.96
N ASN A 230 -23.84 9.07 -7.22
CA ASN A 230 -23.72 10.44 -7.72
C ASN A 230 -22.37 10.76 -8.38
N VAL A 231 -21.42 9.82 -8.35
CA VAL A 231 -20.11 9.92 -8.99
C VAL A 231 -20.09 9.05 -10.25
N SER A 232 -19.66 9.61 -11.38
CA SER A 232 -19.58 8.87 -12.64
C SER A 232 -18.65 7.65 -12.52
N LYS A 233 -18.97 6.57 -13.23
CA LYS A 233 -18.13 5.34 -13.24
C LYS A 233 -16.66 5.64 -13.58
N SER A 234 -16.41 6.54 -14.53
CA SER A 234 -15.05 6.97 -14.89
C SER A 234 -14.35 7.72 -13.75
N LYS A 235 -15.07 8.56 -12.99
CA LYS A 235 -14.49 9.29 -11.87
C LYS A 235 -14.28 8.37 -10.67
N ARG A 236 -15.20 7.45 -10.36
CA ARG A 236 -14.94 6.37 -9.37
C ARG A 236 -13.74 5.53 -9.74
N LYS A 237 -13.63 5.16 -11.02
CA LYS A 237 -12.48 4.44 -11.57
C LYS A 237 -11.17 5.23 -11.49
N GLN A 238 -11.20 6.57 -11.48
CA GLN A 238 -10.02 7.40 -11.20
C GLN A 238 -9.71 7.53 -9.70
N LEU A 239 -10.74 7.50 -8.85
CA LEU A 239 -10.62 7.62 -7.39
C LEU A 239 -10.16 6.32 -6.73
N GLY A 240 -10.59 5.19 -7.29
CA GLY A 240 -10.19 3.85 -6.89
C GLY A 240 -9.76 3.04 -8.11
N ALA A 241 -8.74 3.50 -8.85
CA ALA A 241 -8.17 2.78 -9.99
C ALA A 241 -7.40 1.52 -9.53
N MET A 242 -8.05 0.65 -8.78
CA MET A 242 -7.58 -0.69 -8.49
C MET A 242 -8.32 -1.61 -9.47
N PHE A 243 -7.61 -2.04 -10.51
CA PHE A 243 -8.11 -3.09 -11.40
C PHE A 243 -7.49 -4.39 -10.95
N ARG A 244 -8.33 -5.37 -10.65
CA ARG A 244 -7.88 -6.75 -10.56
C ARG A 244 -7.88 -7.34 -11.97
N GLY A 245 -6.85 -8.12 -12.25
CA GLY A 245 -6.66 -8.87 -13.47
C GLY A 245 -5.84 -10.11 -13.12
N GLU A 246 -5.75 -11.02 -14.08
CA GLU A 246 -4.98 -12.25 -13.97
C GLU A 246 -4.17 -12.43 -15.26
N TRP A 247 -3.00 -13.03 -15.12
CA TRP A 247 -2.31 -13.67 -16.22
C TRP A 247 -2.67 -15.14 -16.13
N SER A 248 -3.14 -15.71 -17.24
CA SER A 248 -3.50 -17.11 -17.27
C SER A 248 -3.16 -17.70 -18.63
N ILE A 249 -2.63 -18.92 -18.60
CA ILE A 249 -2.39 -19.74 -19.77
C ILE A 249 -3.73 -20.17 -20.36
N GLU A 250 -4.67 -20.62 -19.52
CA GLU A 250 -6.00 -21.10 -19.94
C GLU A 250 -6.79 -19.99 -20.65
N ASN A 251 -6.74 -18.77 -20.11
CA ASN A 251 -7.45 -17.62 -20.69
C ASN A 251 -6.64 -16.86 -21.76
N GLU A 252 -5.46 -17.37 -22.15
CA GLU A 252 -4.54 -16.73 -23.09
C GLU A 252 -4.25 -15.27 -22.72
N THR A 253 -4.00 -14.98 -21.44
CA THR A 253 -3.63 -13.65 -20.95
C THR A 253 -2.20 -13.55 -20.41
N ALA A 254 -1.49 -14.68 -20.22
CA ALA A 254 -0.10 -14.74 -19.78
C ALA A 254 0.92 -14.46 -20.91
N GLY A 255 0.84 -13.27 -21.51
CA GLY A 255 1.57 -12.95 -22.75
C GLY A 255 3.06 -12.62 -22.59
N GLY A 256 3.55 -12.46 -21.36
CA GLY A 256 4.94 -12.06 -21.06
C GLY A 256 5.26 -10.61 -21.45
N CYS A 257 6.51 -10.19 -21.26
CA CYS A 257 6.92 -8.80 -21.54
C CYS A 257 7.08 -8.53 -23.04
N ILE A 258 7.40 -7.29 -23.41
CA ILE A 258 7.51 -6.86 -24.82
C ILE A 258 8.55 -7.64 -25.66
N ASN A 259 9.47 -8.36 -25.01
CA ASN A 259 10.41 -9.25 -25.67
C ASN A 259 9.70 -10.47 -26.30
N HIS A 260 8.52 -10.83 -25.80
CA HIS A 260 7.64 -11.87 -26.36
C HIS A 260 6.66 -11.24 -27.37
N ALA A 261 7.20 -10.79 -28.51
CA ALA A 261 6.45 -9.93 -29.46
C ALA A 261 5.15 -10.56 -30.00
N GLU A 262 5.06 -11.88 -30.07
CA GLU A 262 3.89 -12.61 -30.57
C GLU A 262 2.73 -12.64 -29.55
N THR A 263 3.05 -12.73 -28.26
CA THR A 263 2.09 -12.95 -27.17
C THR A 263 1.89 -11.71 -26.30
N PHE A 264 2.79 -10.73 -26.32
CA PHE A 264 2.74 -9.54 -25.44
C PHE A 264 1.38 -8.82 -25.46
N TYR A 265 0.73 -8.73 -26.62
CA TYR A 265 -0.56 -8.04 -26.75
C TYR A 265 -1.76 -8.87 -26.24
N GLN A 266 -1.54 -10.13 -25.86
CA GLN A 266 -2.52 -10.98 -25.20
C GLN A 266 -2.77 -10.56 -23.75
N ASN A 267 -1.76 -9.96 -23.09
CA ASN A 267 -1.86 -9.42 -21.74
C ASN A 267 -3.08 -8.47 -21.56
N PRO A 268 -3.62 -8.36 -20.33
CA PRO A 268 -4.68 -7.40 -20.01
C PRO A 268 -4.33 -5.98 -20.45
N GLN A 269 -5.31 -5.26 -21.00
CA GLN A 269 -5.10 -3.90 -21.53
C GLN A 269 -6.06 -2.90 -20.87
N TYR A 270 -5.49 -1.82 -20.31
CA TYR A 270 -6.24 -0.79 -19.61
C TYR A 270 -6.17 0.54 -20.35
N SER A 271 -7.33 1.03 -20.76
CA SER A 271 -7.48 2.29 -21.47
C SER A 271 -7.38 3.50 -20.54
N VAL A 272 -6.50 4.45 -20.87
CA VAL A 272 -6.23 5.68 -20.11
C VAL A 272 -6.39 6.89 -21.03
N LYS A 273 -7.33 7.78 -20.71
CA LYS A 273 -7.57 9.03 -21.47
C LYS A 273 -7.11 10.24 -20.67
N ILE A 274 -6.22 11.03 -21.26
CA ILE A 274 -5.65 12.24 -20.65
C ILE A 274 -6.15 13.46 -21.43
N GLN A 275 -6.84 14.38 -20.75
CA GLN A 275 -7.43 15.58 -21.37
C GLN A 275 -6.51 16.81 -21.33
N LYS A 276 -5.63 16.88 -20.34
CA LYS A 276 -4.66 17.94 -20.11
C LYS A 276 -3.35 17.33 -19.61
N PRO A 277 -2.17 17.97 -19.77
CA PRO A 277 -0.91 17.45 -19.22
C PRO A 277 -1.10 17.02 -17.76
N THR A 278 -0.83 15.74 -17.47
CA THR A 278 -1.13 15.10 -16.19
C THR A 278 -0.02 14.13 -15.82
N ILE A 279 0.45 14.19 -14.57
CA ILE A 279 1.30 13.14 -14.00
C ILE A 279 0.39 12.06 -13.42
N ILE A 280 0.53 10.83 -13.90
CA ILE A 280 -0.15 9.66 -13.35
C ILE A 280 0.83 8.83 -12.53
N ILE A 281 0.32 8.13 -11.51
CA ILE A 281 1.06 7.11 -10.78
C ILE A 281 0.41 5.78 -11.11
N VAL A 282 1.20 4.85 -11.64
CA VAL A 282 0.76 3.47 -11.89
C VAL A 282 1.49 2.58 -10.90
N SER A 283 0.72 1.82 -10.13
CA SER A 283 1.18 0.79 -9.20
C SER A 283 0.59 -0.53 -9.68
N LEU A 284 1.46 -1.48 -10.03
CA LEU A 284 1.10 -2.85 -10.39
C LEU A 284 1.51 -3.75 -9.23
N MET A 285 0.54 -4.53 -8.72
CA MET A 285 0.73 -5.47 -7.63
C MET A 285 0.35 -6.87 -8.12
N GLN A 286 1.20 -7.86 -7.84
CA GLN A 286 0.86 -9.28 -8.02
C GLN A 286 0.21 -9.81 -6.74
N GLN A 287 -0.78 -10.69 -6.91
CA GLN A 287 -1.45 -11.36 -5.80
C GLN A 287 -0.60 -12.56 -5.40
N ASP A 288 -0.26 -12.69 -4.13
CA ASP A 288 0.49 -13.86 -3.65
C ASP A 288 -0.39 -15.12 -3.83
N ASP A 289 0.14 -16.20 -4.42
CA ASP A 289 -0.58 -17.47 -4.43
C ASP A 289 -0.46 -18.14 -3.06
N TYR A 290 -1.55 -18.11 -2.31
CA TYR A 290 -1.62 -18.60 -0.94
C TYR A 290 -1.80 -20.13 -0.87
N ALA A 291 -1.91 -20.85 -1.98
CA ALA A 291 -1.95 -22.31 -1.98
C ALA A 291 -0.56 -22.93 -1.82
N GLU A 292 0.47 -22.33 -2.43
CA GLU A 292 1.84 -22.88 -2.41
C GLU A 292 2.75 -22.06 -1.49
N ILE A 293 3.25 -22.71 -0.43
CA ILE A 293 4.25 -22.10 0.46
C ILE A 293 5.57 -22.05 -0.31
N GLY A 294 6.03 -20.84 -0.67
CA GLY A 294 7.27 -20.64 -1.40
C GLY A 294 7.12 -20.36 -2.90
N ALA A 295 5.91 -20.06 -3.41
CA ALA A 295 5.73 -19.62 -4.78
C ALA A 295 6.65 -18.42 -5.07
N GLU A 296 7.55 -18.57 -6.05
CA GLU A 296 8.42 -17.49 -6.46
C GLU A 296 7.58 -16.34 -7.02
N LYS A 297 7.83 -15.13 -6.52
CA LYS A 297 7.24 -13.93 -7.12
C LYS A 297 7.73 -13.85 -8.55
N ILE A 298 6.80 -13.72 -9.49
CA ILE A 298 7.14 -13.53 -10.89
C ILE A 298 7.69 -12.11 -11.07
N THR A 299 8.57 -11.94 -12.04
CA THR A 299 9.13 -10.62 -12.32
C THR A 299 8.08 -9.80 -13.06
N ILE A 300 7.57 -8.72 -12.47
CA ILE A 300 6.44 -7.96 -13.03
C ILE A 300 6.86 -6.58 -13.53
N GLY A 301 6.10 -6.07 -14.50
CA GLY A 301 6.29 -4.75 -15.07
C GLY A 301 5.08 -4.30 -15.89
N PHE A 302 5.17 -3.10 -16.44
CA PHE A 302 4.13 -2.58 -17.31
C PHE A 302 4.70 -1.60 -18.34
N ILE A 303 3.96 -1.45 -19.44
CA ILE A 303 4.23 -0.50 -20.52
C ILE A 303 2.98 0.32 -20.78
N ILE A 304 3.16 1.59 -21.08
CA ILE A 304 2.12 2.51 -21.52
C ILE A 304 2.39 2.89 -22.97
N LEU A 305 1.43 2.57 -23.84
CA LEU A 305 1.48 2.88 -25.27
C LEU A 305 0.55 4.04 -25.58
N LYS A 306 0.99 4.99 -26.41
CA LYS A 306 0.13 6.04 -26.95
C LYS A 306 -0.59 5.52 -28.19
N VAL A 307 -1.91 5.70 -28.24
CA VAL A 307 -2.78 5.20 -29.31
C VAL A 307 -3.62 6.32 -29.92
N GLU A 308 -4.28 6.02 -31.03
CA GLU A 308 -5.21 6.89 -31.74
C GLU A 308 -6.41 7.24 -30.84
N LEU A 309 -6.84 8.50 -30.92
CA LEU A 309 -7.88 9.06 -30.04
C LEU A 309 -9.25 8.36 -30.15
N ASN A 310 -9.51 7.74 -31.30
CA ASN A 310 -10.76 7.05 -31.61
C ASN A 310 -10.71 5.54 -31.29
N ARG A 311 -9.65 5.05 -30.65
CA ARG A 311 -9.50 3.62 -30.38
C ARG A 311 -10.58 3.09 -29.43
N LYS A 312 -11.29 2.05 -29.89
CA LYS A 312 -12.34 1.36 -29.13
C LYS A 312 -11.99 -0.09 -28.77
N TYR A 313 -11.05 -0.70 -29.50
CA TYR A 313 -10.71 -2.12 -29.38
C TYR A 313 -9.27 -2.31 -28.91
N ARG A 314 -8.98 -3.50 -28.36
CA ARG A 314 -7.65 -3.88 -27.86
C ARG A 314 -6.60 -3.82 -28.97
N ILE A 315 -5.33 -3.67 -28.58
CA ILE A 315 -4.17 -3.69 -29.48
C ILE A 315 -3.81 -5.14 -29.79
N HIS A 316 -3.41 -5.40 -31.04
CA HIS A 316 -2.94 -6.71 -31.52
C HIS A 316 -1.62 -6.65 -32.32
N LYS A 317 -1.03 -5.46 -32.53
CA LYS A 317 0.17 -5.27 -33.36
C LYS A 317 1.14 -4.22 -32.78
N PRO A 318 2.46 -4.37 -32.98
CA PRO A 318 3.48 -3.47 -32.44
C PRO A 318 3.71 -2.23 -33.32
N THR A 319 2.78 -1.29 -33.29
CA THR A 319 2.87 -0.05 -34.09
C THR A 319 2.76 1.23 -33.26
N TYR A 320 2.92 1.17 -31.94
CA TYR A 320 2.58 2.28 -31.04
C TYR A 320 3.80 2.81 -30.27
N GLU A 321 3.80 4.12 -30.05
CA GLU A 321 4.82 4.85 -29.28
C GLU A 321 4.74 4.45 -27.80
N ILE A 322 5.88 4.10 -27.18
CA ILE A 322 5.97 3.85 -25.75
C ILE A 322 6.01 5.20 -25.02
N ALA A 323 4.91 5.54 -24.35
CA ALA A 323 4.78 6.75 -23.54
C ALA A 323 5.33 6.59 -22.11
N GLY A 324 5.51 5.35 -21.65
CA GLY A 324 6.12 5.05 -20.34
C GLY A 324 6.38 3.57 -20.16
N ARG A 325 7.39 3.22 -19.35
CA ARG A 325 7.72 1.83 -18.99
C ARG A 325 8.46 1.79 -17.66
N VAL A 326 8.28 0.69 -16.92
CA VAL A 326 9.09 0.35 -15.75
C VAL A 326 10.18 -0.66 -16.08
N THR A 327 11.22 -0.67 -15.25
CA THR A 327 12.10 -1.83 -15.14
C THR A 327 11.31 -2.96 -14.49
N TYR A 328 11.33 -4.13 -15.12
CA TYR A 328 10.72 -5.33 -14.57
C TYR A 328 11.51 -5.76 -13.33
N ILE A 329 10.80 -6.00 -12.22
CA ILE A 329 11.41 -6.37 -10.95
C ILE A 329 10.69 -7.54 -10.33
N ASN A 330 11.46 -8.43 -9.70
CA ASN A 330 10.93 -9.49 -8.86
C ASN A 330 10.56 -8.88 -7.49
N SER A 331 9.35 -8.34 -7.42
CA SER A 331 8.80 -7.66 -6.24
C SER A 331 7.28 -7.79 -6.24
N ARG A 332 6.67 -7.73 -5.06
CA ARG A 332 5.20 -7.72 -4.90
C ARG A 332 4.54 -6.58 -5.64
N GLU A 333 5.23 -5.45 -5.74
CA GLU A 333 4.73 -4.23 -6.35
C GLU A 333 5.82 -3.55 -7.17
N VAL A 334 5.43 -2.98 -8.31
CA VAL A 334 6.21 -2.05 -9.12
C VAL A 334 5.41 -0.76 -9.37
N THR A 335 6.00 0.40 -9.03
CA THR A 335 5.31 1.69 -9.08
C THR A 335 6.14 2.76 -9.79
N GLN A 336 5.49 3.52 -10.69
CA GLN A 336 6.13 4.61 -11.42
C GLN A 336 5.23 5.84 -11.57
N ARG A 337 5.87 7.02 -11.52
CA ARG A 337 5.27 8.31 -11.88
C ARG A 337 5.59 8.64 -13.32
N ILE A 338 4.58 8.91 -14.14
CA ILE A 338 4.72 9.13 -15.58
C ILE A 338 3.99 10.42 -15.95
N SER A 339 4.68 11.33 -16.62
CA SER A 339 4.09 12.55 -17.16
C SER A 339 3.51 12.27 -18.54
N LEU A 340 2.20 12.44 -18.71
CA LEU A 340 1.52 12.22 -19.99
C LEU A 340 0.89 13.51 -20.49
N ASN A 341 1.10 13.78 -21.78
CA ASN A 341 0.43 14.84 -22.51
C ASN A 341 -1.03 14.44 -22.85
N PRO A 342 -1.89 15.38 -23.25
CA PRO A 342 -3.24 15.04 -23.74
C PRO A 342 -3.18 13.97 -24.83
N GLY A 343 -4.01 12.94 -24.69
CA GLY A 343 -3.97 11.79 -25.58
C GLY A 343 -4.72 10.59 -25.04
N HIS A 344 -4.74 9.54 -25.84
CA HIS A 344 -5.29 8.24 -25.46
C HIS A 344 -4.13 7.24 -25.36
N TYR A 345 -4.10 6.50 -24.27
CA TYR A 345 -3.05 5.55 -23.93
C TYR A 345 -3.63 4.19 -23.55
N ILE A 346 -2.85 3.13 -23.73
CA ILE A 346 -3.12 1.78 -23.23
C ILE A 346 -2.00 1.39 -22.29
N LEU A 347 -2.36 1.07 -21.04
CA LEU A 347 -1.48 0.44 -20.05
C LEU A 347 -1.58 -1.08 -20.19
N ILE A 348 -0.44 -1.74 -20.34
CA ILE A 348 -0.32 -3.20 -20.44
C ILE A 348 0.59 -3.66 -19.30
N PRO A 349 0.04 -4.17 -18.18
CA PRO A 349 0.81 -4.89 -17.19
C PRO A 349 1.09 -6.32 -17.67
N SER A 350 2.30 -6.81 -17.41
CA SER A 350 2.68 -8.20 -17.72
C SER A 350 3.70 -8.75 -16.73
N ALA A 351 3.78 -10.07 -16.68
CA ALA A 351 4.96 -10.77 -16.22
C ALA A 351 6.14 -10.57 -17.19
N TYR A 352 7.34 -10.91 -16.76
CA TYR A 352 8.55 -10.86 -17.58
C TYR A 352 8.54 -11.99 -18.60
N ASN A 353 8.35 -13.24 -18.15
CA ASN A 353 8.22 -14.40 -19.02
C ASN A 353 6.78 -14.55 -19.50
N ALA A 354 6.60 -15.12 -20.69
CA ALA A 354 5.31 -15.65 -21.09
C ALA A 354 4.94 -16.88 -20.24
N ASP A 355 3.65 -17.16 -20.13
CA ASP A 355 3.07 -18.28 -19.40
C ASP A 355 3.21 -18.22 -17.85
N ASP A 356 3.80 -17.17 -17.29
CA ASP A 356 3.73 -16.84 -15.86
C ASP A 356 2.28 -16.40 -15.50
N GLU A 357 1.63 -17.09 -14.55
CA GLU A 357 0.25 -16.82 -14.07
C GLU A 357 0.18 -15.93 -12.81
#